data_AF-A0A520HPL3-F1
#
_entry.id   AF-A0A520HPL3-F1
#
_cell.length_a   1.000
_cell.length_b   1.000
_cell.length_c   1.000
_cell.angle_alpha   90.00
_cell.angle_beta   90.00
_cell.angle_gamma   90.00
#
_symmetry.space_group_name_H-M   'P 1'
#
loop_
_entity.id
_entity.type
_entity.pdbx_description
1 polymer ?
#
loop_
_entity_poly.entity_id
_entity_poly.type
_entity_poly.pdbx_seq_one_letter_code
_entity_poly.pdbx_strand_id
1 'polypeptide(L)'
;AYRRCRPGSRRPDSRRGGYLVVSSQGDNAYTLYRLPGVTYAGRFRIGGGAIDGTSDTDGIDLMLGDFGPAYPGGLFVAQDGDNAPDTQNFKFVSWTAVRRALRR
;
A
#
# COMPACT_ATOMS: atom_id res chain seq x y z
N ALA A 1 -4.65 5.51 8.22
CA ALA A 1 -5.56 4.35 8.01
C ALA A 1 -4.82 3.00 7.95
N TYR A 2 -5.53 1.87 7.99
CA TYR A 2 -4.97 0.53 7.76
C TYR A 2 -5.88 -0.34 6.86
N ARG A 3 -5.29 -1.28 6.11
CA ARG A 3 -6.03 -2.22 5.23
C ARG A 3 -5.47 -3.64 5.31
N ARG A 4 -6.36 -4.64 5.34
CA ARG A 4 -6.01 -6.06 5.21
C ARG A 4 -6.28 -6.52 3.79
N CYS A 5 -5.34 -7.22 3.15
CA CYS A 5 -5.54 -7.71 1.78
C CYS A 5 -5.16 -9.19 1.59
N ARG A 6 -5.87 -9.85 0.66
CA ARG A 6 -5.73 -11.27 0.29
C ARG A 6 -5.87 -11.48 -1.22
N PRO A 7 -5.21 -12.50 -1.81
CA PRO A 7 -5.46 -12.91 -3.19
C PRO A 7 -6.83 -13.61 -3.28
N GLY A 8 -7.72 -13.15 -4.17
CA GLY A 8 -9.05 -13.71 -4.36
C GLY A 8 -10.09 -13.21 -3.35
N SER A 9 -11.12 -12.52 -3.83
CA SER A 9 -12.11 -11.83 -3.00
C SER A 9 -13.10 -12.80 -2.32
N ARG A 10 -13.03 -12.96 -0.99
CA ARG A 10 -14.19 -13.09 -0.09
C ARG A 10 -13.73 -13.22 1.37
N ARG A 11 -14.09 -12.20 2.17
CA ARG A 11 -14.09 -12.10 3.66
C ARG A 11 -12.83 -12.56 4.43
N PRO A 12 -12.40 -11.82 5.49
CA PRO A 12 -11.22 -12.20 6.27
C PRO A 12 -11.51 -13.38 7.21
N ASP A 13 -11.29 -14.63 6.76
CA ASP A 13 -11.17 -15.80 7.64
C ASP A 13 -9.77 -15.85 8.26
N SER A 14 -9.61 -15.65 9.56
CA SER A 14 -8.34 -15.53 10.31
C SER A 14 -7.35 -16.70 10.18
N ARG A 15 -7.67 -17.76 9.42
CA ARG A 15 -6.87 -18.99 9.30
C ARG A 15 -5.89 -19.07 8.14
N ARG A 16 -5.92 -18.15 7.16
CA ARG A 16 -5.07 -18.19 5.95
C ARG A 16 -4.37 -16.87 5.64
N GLY A 17 -3.28 -16.57 6.33
CA GLY A 17 -2.25 -15.61 5.90
C GLY A 17 -2.69 -14.18 5.52
N GLY A 18 -1.80 -13.48 4.81
CA GLY A 18 -2.05 -12.15 4.20
C GLY A 18 -1.20 -11.03 4.77
N TYR A 19 -1.52 -9.79 4.37
CA TYR A 19 -0.85 -8.59 4.86
C TYR A 19 -1.85 -7.63 5.52
N LEU A 20 -1.40 -7.00 6.59
CA LEU A 20 -1.93 -5.75 7.12
C LEU A 20 -0.98 -4.63 6.68
N VAL A 21 -1.50 -3.64 5.97
CA VAL A 21 -0.78 -2.42 5.58
C VAL A 21 -1.29 -1.28 6.46
N VAL A 22 -0.39 -0.49 7.02
CA VAL A 22 -0.71 0.62 7.92
C VAL A 22 -0.05 1.89 7.37
N SER A 23 -0.83 2.95 7.19
CA SER A 23 -0.31 4.30 6.96
C SER A 23 0.15 4.89 8.29
N SER A 24 1.43 5.24 8.36
CA SER A 24 2.05 5.99 9.44
C SER A 24 2.18 7.44 8.98
N GLN A 25 1.12 8.20 9.25
CA GLN A 25 0.95 9.56 8.72
C GLN A 25 2.09 10.49 9.15
N GLY A 26 2.43 10.50 10.44
CA GLY A 26 3.42 11.44 10.99
C GLY A 26 4.86 11.31 10.45
N ASP A 27 5.15 10.29 9.65
CA ASP A 27 6.45 10.16 8.99
C ASP A 27 6.36 9.64 7.54
N ASN A 28 5.20 9.79 6.90
CA ASN A 28 4.97 9.56 5.47
C ASN A 28 5.39 8.17 4.98
N ALA A 29 5.02 7.12 5.73
CA ALA A 29 5.45 5.77 5.44
C ALA A 29 4.36 4.72 5.64
N TYR A 30 4.54 3.57 5.00
CA TYR A 30 3.61 2.45 5.03
C TYR A 30 4.29 1.22 5.61
N THR A 31 3.73 0.70 6.69
CA THR A 31 4.25 -0.47 7.40
C THR A 31 3.45 -1.72 7.05
N LEU A 32 4.14 -2.82 6.74
CA LEU A 32 3.53 -4.12 6.48
C LEU A 32 3.70 -5.05 7.68
N TYR A 33 2.64 -5.77 7.99
CA TYR A 33 2.65 -6.91 8.90
C TYR A 33 2.09 -8.15 8.21
N ARG A 34 2.71 -9.31 8.42
CA ARG A 34 2.18 -10.61 7.98
C ARG A 34 1.11 -11.09 8.97
N LEU A 35 0.00 -11.55 8.42
CA LEU A 35 -1.08 -12.16 9.17
C LEU A 35 -0.95 -13.69 9.17
N PRO A 36 -1.53 -14.39 10.18
CA PRO A 36 -2.28 -13.84 11.30
C PRO A 36 -1.43 -13.30 12.46
N GLY A 37 -0.14 -13.66 12.53
CA GLY A 37 0.73 -13.35 13.68
C GLY A 37 1.12 -11.88 13.87
N VAL A 38 0.66 -10.98 13.00
CA VAL A 38 0.99 -9.54 13.00
C VAL A 38 2.51 -9.31 13.09
N THR A 39 3.29 -10.10 12.35
CA THR A 39 4.75 -10.01 12.38
C THR A 39 5.22 -8.95 11.41
N TYR A 40 6.12 -8.06 11.86
CA TYR A 40 6.66 -6.99 11.01
C TYR A 40 7.27 -7.58 9.74
N ALA A 41 6.91 -7.01 8.60
CA ALA A 41 7.27 -7.51 7.27
C ALA A 41 7.95 -6.44 6.42
N GLY A 42 8.41 -5.36 7.05
CA GLY A 42 9.08 -4.26 6.42
C GLY A 42 8.21 -3.01 6.28
N ARG A 43 8.84 -1.98 5.71
CA ARG A 43 8.29 -0.64 5.58
C ARG A 43 8.75 -0.02 4.28
N PHE A 44 7.91 0.80 3.67
CA PHE A 44 8.25 1.56 2.46
C PHE A 44 7.67 2.98 2.50
N ARG A 45 8.22 3.85 1.65
CA ARG A 45 7.68 5.19 1.36
C ARG A 45 7.38 5.30 -0.13
N ILE A 46 6.43 6.15 -0.49
CA ILE A 46 6.25 6.58 -1.88
C ILE A 46 6.96 7.93 -2.00
N GLY A 47 8.23 7.88 -2.44
CA GLY A 47 9.12 9.04 -2.42
C GLY A 47 9.07 9.92 -3.68
N GLY A 48 8.25 9.58 -4.68
CA GLY A 48 8.15 10.28 -5.96
C GLY A 48 9.04 9.72 -7.08
N GLY A 49 9.05 10.41 -8.22
CA GLY A 49 9.72 10.05 -9.47
C GLY A 49 9.26 10.95 -10.61
N ALA A 50 8.56 10.39 -11.61
CA ALA A 50 7.94 11.18 -12.67
C ALA A 50 6.80 12.08 -12.17
N ILE A 51 6.17 11.70 -11.05
CA ILE A 51 5.26 12.51 -10.26
C ILE A 51 5.76 12.55 -8.81
N ASP A 52 5.17 13.41 -8.00
CA ASP A 52 5.43 13.54 -6.58
C ASP A 52 5.09 12.27 -5.78
N GLY A 53 5.51 12.28 -4.51
CA GLY A 53 5.37 11.17 -3.57
C GLY A 53 4.01 11.15 -2.88
N THR A 54 4.02 10.77 -1.62
CA THR A 54 2.85 10.93 -0.74
C THR A 54 3.30 11.52 0.60
N SER A 55 2.58 12.52 1.08
CA SER A 55 2.69 13.05 2.44
C SER A 55 1.34 13.07 3.13
N ASP A 56 1.35 13.04 4.47
CA ASP A 56 0.17 13.18 5.31
C ASP A 56 -1.00 12.24 4.95
N THR A 57 -0.68 11.03 4.46
CA THR A 57 -1.68 10.07 3.97
C THR A 57 -2.68 9.65 5.04
N ASP A 58 -3.94 10.06 4.85
CA ASP A 58 -5.07 9.64 5.65
C ASP A 58 -5.51 8.21 5.29
N GLY A 59 -5.91 8.02 4.02
CA GLY A 59 -6.58 6.84 3.50
C GLY A 59 -5.71 5.97 2.59
N ILE A 60 -5.85 4.64 2.73
CA ILE A 60 -5.20 3.65 1.86
C ILE A 60 -6.16 2.52 1.48
N ASP A 61 -5.97 1.97 0.28
CA ASP A 61 -6.56 0.69 -0.12
C ASP A 61 -5.51 -0.19 -0.82
N LEU A 62 -5.68 -1.50 -0.70
CA LEU A 62 -4.91 -2.50 -1.41
C LEU A 62 -5.87 -3.56 -1.94
N MET A 63 -5.76 -3.84 -3.24
CA MET A 63 -6.42 -4.98 -3.86
C MET A 63 -5.41 -5.83 -4.64
N LEU A 64 -5.39 -7.13 -4.32
CA LEU A 64 -4.59 -8.10 -5.05
C LEU A 64 -5.37 -8.63 -6.25
N GLY A 65 -4.67 -8.81 -7.36
CA GLY A 65 -5.26 -9.22 -8.64
C GLY A 65 -4.52 -8.56 -9.78
N ASP A 66 -4.84 -8.97 -11.00
CA ASP A 66 -4.32 -8.33 -12.20
C ASP A 66 -5.22 -7.15 -12.59
N PHE A 67 -4.65 -5.94 -12.61
CA PHE A 67 -5.32 -4.71 -13.06
C PHE A 67 -4.69 -4.16 -14.35
N GLY A 68 -4.09 -5.06 -15.15
CA GLY A 68 -3.45 -4.74 -16.42
C GLY A 68 -1.92 -4.62 -16.32
N PRO A 69 -1.24 -4.30 -17.44
CA PRO A 69 0.21 -4.41 -17.55
C PRO A 69 1.03 -3.60 -16.53
N ALA A 70 0.48 -2.49 -16.03
CA ALA A 70 1.13 -1.67 -15.00
C ALA A 70 0.95 -2.25 -13.57
N TYR A 71 -0.10 -3.05 -13.35
CA TYR A 71 -0.52 -3.54 -12.04
C TYR A 71 -0.81 -5.06 -12.02
N PRO A 72 0.08 -5.93 -12.55
CA PRO A 72 -0.21 -7.35 -12.73
C PRO A 72 -0.33 -8.15 -11.42
N GLY A 73 0.15 -7.60 -10.31
CA GLY A 73 0.13 -8.25 -8.99
C GLY A 73 -0.73 -7.53 -7.95
N GLY A 74 -1.44 -6.48 -8.35
CA GLY A 74 -2.33 -5.70 -7.50
C GLY A 74 -2.05 -4.21 -7.56
N LEU A 75 -3.04 -3.46 -7.06
CA LEU A 75 -3.05 -2.01 -6.99
C LEU A 75 -3.08 -1.58 -5.52
N PHE A 76 -2.07 -0.82 -5.11
CA PHE A 76 -2.06 -0.07 -3.86
C PHE A 76 -2.42 1.38 -4.16
N VAL A 77 -3.41 1.90 -3.45
CA VAL A 77 -3.85 3.29 -3.56
C VAL A 77 -3.56 3.99 -2.24
N ALA A 78 -2.89 5.12 -2.31
CA ALA A 78 -2.64 5.98 -1.17
C ALA A 78 -3.09 7.40 -1.48
N GLN A 79 -3.83 8.01 -0.57
CA GLN A 79 -4.12 9.44 -0.63
C GLN A 79 -2.86 10.24 -0.34
N ASP A 80 -2.75 11.39 -1.01
CA ASP A 80 -1.67 12.36 -0.81
C ASP A 80 -2.24 13.68 -0.31
N GLY A 81 -1.84 14.05 0.91
CA GLY A 81 -2.30 15.23 1.62
C GLY A 81 -1.65 16.53 1.12
N ASP A 82 -0.48 16.44 0.48
CA ASP A 82 0.25 17.57 -0.10
C ASP A 82 0.71 17.24 -1.51
N ASN A 83 -0.13 17.61 -2.48
CA ASN A 83 0.09 17.43 -3.92
C ASN A 83 0.35 18.80 -4.59
N ALA A 84 1.09 19.69 -3.92
CA ALA A 84 1.33 21.05 -4.42
C ALA A 84 1.98 21.05 -5.83
N PRO A 85 1.58 21.98 -6.72
CA PRO A 85 0.67 23.12 -6.49
C PRO A 85 -0.82 22.78 -6.60
N ASP A 86 -1.16 21.53 -6.84
CA ASP A 86 -2.54 21.08 -7.07
C ASP A 86 -3.24 20.68 -5.77
N THR A 87 -4.54 20.38 -5.87
CA THR A 87 -5.32 19.83 -4.76
C THR A 87 -4.91 18.38 -4.46
N GLN A 88 -5.22 17.91 -3.25
CA GLN A 88 -5.02 16.53 -2.83
C GLN A 88 -5.57 15.51 -3.84
N ASN A 89 -4.84 14.40 -4.00
CA ASN A 89 -5.20 13.33 -4.93
C ASN A 89 -4.84 11.95 -4.38
N PHE A 90 -4.75 10.95 -5.27
CA PHE A 90 -4.37 9.59 -4.95
C PHE A 90 -3.23 9.14 -5.85
N LYS A 91 -2.25 8.44 -5.28
CA LYS A 91 -1.19 7.78 -6.03
C LYS A 91 -1.49 6.30 -6.17
N PHE A 92 -1.27 5.78 -7.38
CA PHE A 92 -1.48 4.38 -7.73
C PHE A 92 -0.13 3.68 -7.84
N VAL A 93 0.05 2.62 -7.05
CA VAL A 93 1.34 1.93 -6.94
C VAL A 93 1.16 0.44 -7.21
N SER A 94 2.02 -0.09 -8.08
CA SER A 94 2.09 -1.52 -8.33
C SER A 94 2.48 -2.29 -7.07
N TRP A 95 1.61 -3.22 -6.66
CA TRP A 95 1.90 -4.05 -5.49
C TRP A 95 3.14 -4.94 -5.71
N THR A 96 3.40 -5.34 -6.96
CA THR A 96 4.62 -6.05 -7.33
C THR A 96 5.86 -5.21 -7.04
N ALA A 97 5.83 -3.91 -7.34
CA ALA A 97 6.93 -3.00 -7.05
C ALA A 97 7.16 -2.84 -5.53
N VAL A 98 6.08 -2.69 -4.75
CA VAL A 98 6.16 -2.65 -3.27
C VAL A 98 6.80 -3.93 -2.73
N ARG A 99 6.31 -5.10 -3.14
CA ARG A 99 6.86 -6.39 -2.69
C ARG A 99 8.32 -6.54 -3.08
N ARG A 100 8.74 -6.04 -4.24
CA ARG A 100 10.15 -6.06 -4.66
C ARG A 100 11.02 -5.15 -3.78
N ALA A 101 10.53 -3.96 -3.44
CA ALA A 101 11.25 -3.02 -2.58
C ALA A 101 11.50 -3.59 -1.16
N LEU A 102 10.55 -4.38 -0.64
CA LEU A 102 10.63 -4.99 0.69
C LEU A 102 11.48 -6.28 0.78
N ARG A 103 12.03 -6.77 -0.34
CA ARG A 103 12.89 -7.98 -0.37
C ARG A 103 14.38 -7.66 -0.26
N ARG A 104 14.72 -6.40 0.03
CA ARG A 104 16.10 -5.95 0.25
C ARG A 104 16.55 -6.24 1.67
#